data_AF-A0A349N1H4-F1
#
_entry.id   AF-A0A349N1H4-F1
#
_cell.length_a   1.000
_cell.length_b   1.000
_cell.length_c   1.000
_cell.angle_alpha   90.00
_cell.angle_beta   90.00
_cell.angle_gamma   90.00
#
_symmetry.space_group_name_H-M   'P 1'
#
loop_
_entity.id
_entity.type
_entity.pdbx_description
1 polymer ?
#
loop_
_entity_poly.entity_id
_entity_poly.type
_entity_poly.pdbx_seq_one_letter_code
_entity_poly.pdbx_strand_id
1 'polypeptide(L)'
;MTDTTISRTSFDSHKKACGIEYIHDGISGRAEAGERVILSAGIHSVQILELSGIGQEKLLHSLGISAVYHNKGVGCHLATDACTSATFRISRQDR
;
A
#
# COMPACT_ATOMS: atom_id res chain seq x y z
N MET A 1 0.46 -18.09 1.48
CA MET A 1 1.71 -17.56 0.89
C MET A 1 2.27 -16.56 1.87
N THR A 2 3.40 -16.89 2.51
CA THR A 2 4.21 -15.93 3.27
C THR A 2 5.35 -15.45 2.39
N ASP A 3 6.15 -14.48 2.86
CA ASP A 3 7.36 -14.03 2.15
C ASP A 3 7.08 -13.62 0.71
N THR A 4 5.94 -12.96 0.52
CA THR A 4 5.45 -12.50 -0.77
C THR A 4 5.12 -11.02 -0.67
N THR A 5 5.67 -10.23 -1.58
CA THR A 5 5.36 -8.80 -1.68
C THR A 5 4.43 -8.56 -2.87
N ILE A 6 3.30 -7.90 -2.62
CA ILE A 6 2.38 -7.47 -3.68
C ILE A 6 2.90 -6.17 -4.30
N SER A 7 2.98 -6.12 -5.63
CA SER A 7 3.44 -4.93 -6.36
C SER A 7 2.27 -4.09 -6.88
N ARG A 8 1.24 -4.72 -7.46
CA ARG A 8 0.06 -4.03 -8.00
C ARG A 8 -1.15 -4.96 -8.16
N THR A 9 -2.32 -4.35 -8.28
CA THR A 9 -3.59 -4.96 -8.67
C THR A 9 -3.78 -4.80 -10.19
N SER A 10 -4.31 -5.83 -10.84
CA SER A 10 -4.69 -5.82 -12.26
C SER A 10 -6.19 -5.53 -12.43
N PHE A 11 -6.55 -4.88 -13.53
CA PHE A 11 -7.92 -4.52 -13.87
C PHE A 11 -8.30 -5.00 -15.26
N ASP A 12 -9.58 -5.32 -15.45
CA ASP A 12 -10.16 -5.60 -16.77
C ASP A 12 -10.56 -4.32 -17.53
N SER A 13 -11.14 -4.48 -18.72
CA SER A 13 -11.63 -3.38 -19.56
C SER A 13 -12.74 -2.54 -18.91
N HIS A 14 -13.43 -3.09 -17.90
CA HIS A 14 -14.50 -2.42 -17.15
C HIS A 14 -13.99 -1.82 -15.83
N LYS A 15 -12.66 -1.79 -15.63
CA LYS A 15 -12.00 -1.30 -14.40
C LYS A 15 -12.37 -2.13 -13.15
N LYS A 16 -12.75 -3.39 -13.31
CA LYS A 16 -12.91 -4.33 -12.20
C LYS A 16 -11.57 -4.94 -11.85
N ALA A 17 -11.23 -4.96 -10.55
CA ALA A 17 -10.04 -5.64 -10.07
C ALA A 17 -10.17 -7.16 -10.28
N CYS A 18 -9.24 -7.76 -11.02
CA CYS A 18 -9.29 -9.16 -11.45
C CYS A 18 -8.14 -10.02 -10.88
N GLY A 19 -7.14 -9.41 -10.25
CA GLY A 19 -5.99 -10.14 -9.75
C GLY A 19 -4.91 -9.23 -9.19
N ILE A 20 -3.77 -9.83 -8.85
CA ILE A 20 -2.60 -9.18 -8.28
C ILE A 20 -1.32 -9.67 -8.96
N GLU A 21 -0.33 -8.79 -9.04
CA GLU A 21 1.05 -9.14 -9.32
C GLU A 21 1.84 -9.15 -8.02
N TYR A 22 2.72 -10.13 -7.88
CA TYR A 22 3.50 -10.32 -6.66
C TYR A 22 4.92 -10.77 -6.97
N ILE A 23 5.80 -10.64 -5.98
CA ILE A 23 7.15 -11.20 -5.98
C ILE A 23 7.23 -12.16 -4.80
N HIS A 24 7.59 -13.41 -5.08
CA HIS A 24 7.83 -14.44 -4.07
C HIS A 24 9.18 -15.08 -4.36
N ASP A 25 10.06 -15.12 -3.37
CA ASP A 25 11.44 -15.62 -3.50
C ASP A 25 12.22 -15.02 -4.69
N GLY A 26 12.01 -13.72 -4.94
CA GLY A 26 12.65 -12.99 -6.05
C GLY A 26 12.04 -13.26 -7.43
N ILE A 27 11.00 -14.10 -7.52
CA ILE A 27 10.32 -14.46 -8.76
C ILE A 27 9.00 -13.71 -8.85
N SER A 28 8.78 -13.02 -9.97
CA SER A 28 7.50 -12.36 -10.25
C SER A 28 6.44 -13.40 -10.63
N GLY A 29 5.25 -13.25 -10.04
CA GLY A 29 4.09 -14.09 -10.29
C GLY A 29 2.80 -13.28 -10.39
N ARG A 30 1.72 -13.96 -10.78
CA ARG A 30 0.37 -13.42 -10.85
C ARG A 30 -0.62 -14.35 -10.17
N ALA A 31 -1.61 -13.79 -9.51
CA ALA A 31 -2.75 -14.53 -8.98
C ALA A 31 -4.04 -13.85 -9.39
N GLU A 32 -5.01 -14.63 -9.85
CA GLU A 32 -6.34 -14.14 -10.25
C GLU A 32 -7.31 -14.20 -9.08
N ALA A 33 -8.25 -13.26 -9.06
CA ALA A 33 -9.33 -13.19 -8.10
C ALA A 33 -10.66 -13.48 -8.79
N GLY A 34 -11.38 -14.51 -8.31
CA GLY A 34 -12.67 -14.90 -8.90
C GLY A 34 -13.77 -13.83 -8.74
N GLU A 35 -13.74 -13.08 -7.64
CA GLU A 35 -14.75 -12.04 -7.37
C GLU A 35 -14.17 -10.67 -7.10
N ARG A 36 -13.34 -10.56 -6.04
CA ARG A 36 -12.87 -9.30 -5.48
C ARG A 36 -11.44 -9.41 -5.00
N VAL A 37 -10.72 -8.30 -5.07
CA VAL A 37 -9.44 -8.09 -4.40
C VAL A 37 -9.69 -7.17 -3.23
N ILE A 38 -9.29 -7.59 -2.01
CA ILE A 38 -9.36 -6.77 -0.80
C ILE A 38 -7.94 -6.39 -0.42
N LEU A 39 -7.68 -5.08 -0.35
CA LEU A 39 -6.37 -4.56 0.01
C LEU A 39 -6.33 -4.19 1.49
N SER A 40 -5.48 -4.91 2.24
CA SER A 40 -5.34 -4.76 3.69
C SER A 40 -3.86 -4.62 4.09
N ALA A 41 -3.08 -3.86 3.34
CA ALA A 41 -1.62 -3.74 3.49
C ALA A 41 -1.18 -2.55 4.38
N GLY A 42 -2.10 -1.99 5.17
CA GLY A 42 -1.83 -0.82 6.01
C GLY A 42 -1.30 0.37 5.18
N ILE A 43 -0.22 0.99 5.62
CA ILE A 43 0.44 2.12 4.95
C ILE A 43 0.85 1.77 3.50
N HIS A 44 1.24 0.53 3.23
CA HIS A 44 1.62 0.08 1.88
C HIS A 44 0.45 -0.01 0.91
N SER A 45 -0.79 0.02 1.40
CA SER A 45 -1.98 0.04 0.54
C SER A 45 -1.99 1.27 -0.38
N VAL A 46 -1.48 2.42 0.10
CA VAL A 46 -1.34 3.63 -0.72
C VAL A 46 -0.47 3.36 -1.94
N GLN A 47 0.73 2.83 -1.71
CA GLN A 47 1.70 2.54 -2.77
C GLN A 47 1.12 1.53 -3.77
N ILE A 48 0.48 0.47 -3.28
CA ILE A 48 -0.14 -0.54 -4.14
C ILE A 48 -1.23 0.10 -5.00
N LEU A 49 -2.10 0.94 -4.44
CA LEU A 49 -3.14 1.65 -5.22
C LEU A 49 -2.53 2.53 -6.32
N GLU A 50 -1.51 3.32 -6.01
CA GLU A 50 -0.85 4.21 -6.98
C GLU A 50 -0.16 3.42 -8.10
N LEU A 51 0.62 2.39 -7.77
CA LEU A 51 1.23 1.49 -8.75
C LEU A 51 0.20 0.73 -9.61
N SER A 52 -1.00 0.56 -9.07
CA SER A 52 -2.13 -0.03 -9.78
C SER A 52 -2.89 0.97 -10.67
N GLY A 53 -2.49 2.25 -10.68
CA GLY A 53 -3.13 3.31 -11.46
C GLY A 53 -4.31 3.99 -10.76
N ILE A 54 -4.45 3.85 -9.44
CA ILE A 54 -5.47 4.53 -8.63
C ILE A 54 -4.78 5.61 -7.77
N GLY A 55 -5.00 6.88 -8.11
CA GLY A 55 -4.32 7.99 -7.44
C GLY A 55 -4.50 9.32 -8.14
N GLN A 56 -3.66 10.30 -7.80
CA GLN A 56 -3.68 11.60 -8.45
C GLN A 56 -3.16 11.48 -9.89
N GLU A 57 -3.98 11.81 -10.89
CA GLU A 57 -3.67 11.56 -12.31
C GLU A 57 -2.39 12.25 -12.76
N LYS A 58 -2.15 13.50 -12.33
CA LYS A 58 -0.90 14.22 -12.61
C LYS A 58 0.33 13.51 -12.05
N LEU A 59 0.25 12.99 -10.82
CA LEU A 59 1.33 12.23 -10.19
C LEU A 59 1.56 10.93 -10.96
N LEU A 60 0.50 10.16 -11.21
CA LEU A 60 0.59 8.89 -11.93
C LEU A 60 1.21 9.06 -13.31
N HIS A 61 0.75 10.06 -14.08
CA HIS A 61 1.29 10.37 -15.39
C HIS A 61 2.76 10.79 -15.34
N SER A 62 3.17 11.57 -14.32
CA SER A 62 4.57 11.95 -14.14
C SER A 62 5.50 10.76 -13.87
N LEU A 63 4.94 9.66 -13.36
CA LEU A 63 5.64 8.39 -13.09
C LEU A 63 5.49 7.37 -14.23
N GLY A 64 4.86 7.74 -15.35
CA GLY A 64 4.60 6.83 -16.47
C GLY A 64 3.53 5.77 -16.19
N ILE A 65 2.70 5.96 -15.17
CA ILE A 65 1.62 5.05 -14.79
C ILE A 65 0.31 5.52 -15.43
N SER A 66 -0.35 4.63 -16.17
CA SER A 66 -1.68 4.90 -16.73
C SER A 66 -2.73 4.94 -15.61
N ALA A 67 -3.53 6.02 -15.57
CA ALA A 67 -4.57 6.19 -14.57
C ALA A 67 -5.80 5.30 -14.89
N VAL A 68 -6.08 4.34 -14.01
CA VAL A 68 -7.33 3.56 -13.99
C VAL A 68 -8.45 4.40 -13.40
N TYR A 69 -8.17 5.07 -12.27
CA TYR A 69 -9.12 5.93 -11.57
C TYR A 69 -8.43 7.12 -10.89
N HIS A 70 -8.92 8.32 -11.17
CA HIS A 70 -8.42 9.52 -10.53
C HIS A 70 -8.97 9.67 -9.11
N ASN A 71 -8.12 9.41 -8.10
CA ASN A 71 -8.46 9.59 -6.69
C ASN A 71 -7.44 10.48 -5.99
N LYS A 72 -7.85 11.70 -5.63
CA LYS A 72 -6.98 12.66 -4.93
C LYS A 72 -6.71 12.31 -3.47
N GLY A 73 -7.52 11.44 -2.87
CA GLY A 73 -7.39 11.05 -1.46
C GLY A 73 -6.34 9.99 -1.19
N VAL A 74 -5.92 9.23 -2.21
CA VAL A 74 -4.83 8.25 -2.07
C VAL A 74 -3.54 8.98 -1.74
N GLY A 75 -2.82 8.49 -0.73
CA GLY A 75 -1.57 9.08 -0.23
C GLY A 75 -1.73 10.35 0.60
N CYS A 76 -2.97 10.80 0.81
CA CYS A 76 -3.29 11.97 1.62
C CYS A 76 -3.89 11.56 2.97
N HIS A 77 -3.95 12.50 3.91
CA HIS A 77 -4.58 12.33 5.23
C HIS A 77 -3.90 11.30 6.16
N LEU A 78 -2.59 11.06 6.01
CA LEU A 78 -1.84 10.32 7.02
C LEU A 78 -1.79 11.13 8.32
N ALA A 79 -2.23 10.51 9.42
CA ALA A 79 -2.20 11.09 10.75
C ALA A 79 -1.61 10.08 11.74
N THR A 80 -0.82 10.57 12.69
CA THR A 80 -0.22 9.79 13.77
C THR A 80 -0.08 10.69 15.00
N ASP A 81 -0.18 10.09 16.18
CA ASP A 81 0.07 10.79 17.44
C ASP A 81 1.57 10.81 17.75
N ALA A 82 2.07 11.96 18.21
CA ALA A 82 3.45 12.09 18.62
C ALA A 82 3.73 11.29 19.91
N CYS A 83 4.77 10.46 19.91
CA CYS A 83 5.23 9.76 21.10
C CYS A 83 6.39 10.51 21.74
N THR A 84 6.24 10.90 23.01
CA THR A 84 7.29 11.54 23.82
C THR A 84 7.61 10.65 25.01
N SER A 85 8.90 10.33 25.23
CA SER A 85 9.35 9.46 26.31
C SER A 85 10.34 10.19 27.23
N ALA A 86 10.23 9.95 28.53
CA ALA A 86 11.20 10.40 29.53
C ALA A 86 11.65 9.18 30.36
N THR A 87 12.97 9.01 30.53
CA THR A 87 13.55 7.91 31.30
C THR A 87 14.14 8.45 32.59
N PHE A 88 13.80 7.81 33.72
CA PHE A 88 14.32 8.17 35.05
C PHE A 88 15.07 6.98 35.65
N ARG A 89 16.15 7.27 36.38
CA ARG A 89 16.89 6.28 37.18
C ARG A 89 16.59 6.51 38.65
N ILE A 90 15.98 5.53 39.32
CA ILE A 90 15.70 5.60 40.76
C ILE A 90 16.90 5.02 41.53
N SER A 91 17.43 5.79 42.49
CA SER A 91 18.52 5.33 43.37
C SER A 91 17.94 4.65 44.61
N ARG A 92 18.61 3.63 45.16
CA ARG A 92 18.17 2.92 46.39
C ARG A 92 18.07 3.82 47.64
N GLN A 93 18.58 5.04 47.58
CA GLN A 93 18.61 6.00 48.69
C GLN A 93 17.29 6.81 48.83
N ASP A 94 16.35 6.69 47.87
CA ASP A 94 15.02 7.32 47.90
C ASP A 94 13.93 6.44 48.57
N ARG A 95 14.32 5.56 49.51
CA ARG A 95 13.38 4.72 50.28
C ARG A 95 13.33 5.11 51.75
#